data_AF-A0A1J5INM6-F1
#
_entry.id   AF-A0A1J5INM6-F1
#
_cell.length_a   1.000
_cell.length_b   1.000
_cell.length_c   1.000
_cell.angle_alpha   90.00
_cell.angle_beta   90.00
_cell.angle_gamma   90.00
#
_symmetry.space_group_name_H-M   'P 1'
#
loop_
_entity.id
_entity.type
_entity.pdbx_description
1 polymer ?
#
loop_
_entity_poly.entity_id
_entity_poly.type
_entity_poly.pdbx_seq_one_letter_code
_entity_poly.pdbx_strand_id
1 'polypeptide(L)'
;MNTTGNQLQTLFDTDNLFNVHPPSAFSTASVYFTVFFLLIAVWIIAPFVLKTMFPAKGSAILRQFLRKITSYFATASLLGVFLVWCRIQYIAFFSMRIWLLSLVLLQIGMALYFIYEARILYPRFMSMYRQQLEKEKYLPKRKTRK
;
A
#
# COMPACT_ATOMS: atom_id res chain seq x y z
N MET A 1 15.84 -28.39 -19.94
CA MET A 1 16.12 -28.35 -18.48
C MET A 1 14.92 -27.71 -17.78
N ASN A 2 14.05 -28.54 -17.22
CA ASN A 2 12.77 -28.15 -16.62
C ASN A 2 12.93 -27.95 -15.10
N THR A 3 13.66 -26.93 -14.66
CA THR A 3 13.85 -26.64 -13.22
C THR A 3 12.80 -25.69 -12.64
N THR A 4 11.97 -25.07 -13.47
CA THR A 4 10.94 -24.11 -13.04
C THR A 4 9.72 -24.77 -12.38
N GLY A 5 9.39 -26.03 -12.73
CA GLY A 5 8.23 -26.73 -12.17
C GLY A 5 8.32 -26.99 -10.65
N ASN A 6 9.52 -27.26 -10.13
CA ASN A 6 9.71 -27.61 -8.72
C ASN A 6 9.77 -26.38 -7.78
N GLN A 7 10.00 -25.18 -8.32
CA GLN A 7 10.13 -23.99 -7.47
C GLN A 7 8.78 -23.45 -6.98
N LEU A 8 7.71 -23.58 -7.77
CA LEU A 8 6.38 -23.19 -7.33
C LEU A 8 5.84 -24.15 -6.25
N GLN A 9 6.07 -25.46 -6.38
CA GLN A 9 5.67 -26.43 -5.36
C GLN A 9 6.36 -26.17 -4.02
N THR A 10 7.66 -25.88 -4.03
CA THR A 10 8.41 -25.59 -2.78
C THR A 10 8.01 -24.27 -2.11
N LEU A 11 7.39 -23.33 -2.83
CA LEU A 11 6.86 -22.08 -2.28
C LEU A 11 5.52 -22.27 -1.53
N PHE A 12 4.69 -23.21 -1.98
CA PHE A 12 3.37 -23.49 -1.38
C PHE A 12 3.37 -24.70 -0.44
N ASP A 13 4.52 -25.31 -0.23
CA ASP A 13 4.65 -26.44 0.68
C ASP A 13 4.41 -26.00 2.13
N THR A 14 3.44 -26.63 2.79
CA THR A 14 2.95 -26.25 4.13
C THR A 14 4.07 -26.30 5.16
N ASP A 15 4.96 -27.28 5.06
CA ASP A 15 6.08 -27.43 5.98
C ASP A 15 7.07 -26.27 5.87
N ASN A 16 7.21 -25.69 4.67
CA ASN A 16 8.07 -24.54 4.42
C ASN A 16 7.44 -23.22 4.90
N LEU A 17 6.11 -23.13 4.92
CA LEU A 17 5.36 -21.95 5.36
C LEU A 17 5.44 -21.74 6.88
N PHE A 18 5.35 -22.85 7.62
CA PHE A 18 5.36 -22.87 9.10
C PHE A 18 6.74 -23.20 9.69
N ASN A 19 7.78 -23.34 8.85
CA ASN A 19 9.13 -23.55 9.35
C ASN A 19 9.60 -22.34 10.18
N VAL A 20 9.88 -22.59 11.45
CA VAL A 20 10.38 -21.64 12.46
C VAL A 20 11.81 -21.19 12.14
N HIS A 21 12.59 -22.09 11.54
CA HIS A 21 13.99 -21.89 11.18
C HIS A 21 14.18 -22.05 9.67
N PRO A 22 13.57 -21.18 8.86
CA PRO A 22 13.78 -21.25 7.42
C PRO A 22 15.26 -20.93 7.15
N PRO A 23 15.96 -21.71 6.30
CA PRO A 23 17.33 -21.40 5.94
C PRO A 23 17.37 -19.96 5.40
N SER A 24 18.00 -19.07 6.14
CA SER A 24 18.23 -17.70 5.74
C SER A 24 19.42 -17.70 4.79
N ALA A 25 19.20 -18.16 3.57
CA ALA A 25 20.12 -17.80 2.50
C ALA A 25 20.13 -16.27 2.48
N PHE A 26 21.27 -15.66 2.82
CA PHE A 26 21.45 -14.21 2.90
C PHE A 26 20.91 -13.52 1.63
N SER A 27 21.07 -14.17 0.48
CA SER A 27 20.54 -13.76 -0.82
C SER A 27 19.01 -13.61 -0.86
N THR A 28 18.25 -14.51 -0.26
CA THR A 28 16.77 -14.41 -0.29
C THR A 28 16.26 -13.35 0.67
N ALA A 29 16.88 -13.22 1.84
CA ALA A 29 16.52 -12.19 2.81
C ALA A 29 16.81 -10.77 2.29
N SER A 30 17.95 -10.58 1.60
CA SER A 30 18.31 -9.29 0.99
C SER A 30 17.35 -8.90 -0.14
N VAL A 31 16.88 -9.85 -0.95
CA VAL A 31 15.85 -9.59 -1.98
C VAL A 31 14.55 -9.09 -1.35
N TYR A 32 14.04 -9.76 -0.32
CA TYR A 32 12.82 -9.30 0.38
C TYR A 32 13.00 -7.91 0.98
N PHE A 33 14.13 -7.67 1.65
CA PHE A 33 14.44 -6.36 2.21
C PHE A 33 14.44 -5.27 1.12
N THR A 34 15.07 -5.53 -0.02
CA THR A 34 15.13 -4.61 -1.16
C THR A 34 13.74 -4.31 -1.72
N VAL A 35 12.90 -5.33 -1.87
CA VAL A 35 11.53 -5.16 -2.38
C VAL A 35 10.68 -4.31 -1.43
N PHE A 36 10.69 -4.62 -0.13
CA PHE A 36 9.92 -3.83 0.84
C PHE A 36 10.46 -2.40 0.97
N PHE A 37 11.77 -2.21 0.92
CA PHE A 37 12.37 -0.89 0.94
C PHE A 37 12.00 -0.05 -0.30
N LEU A 38 12.03 -0.66 -1.49
CA LEU A 38 11.56 -0.01 -2.72
C LEU A 38 10.08 0.33 -2.65
N LEU A 39 9.24 -0.56 -2.11
CA LEU A 39 7.82 -0.28 -1.89
C LEU A 39 7.63 0.94 -0.97
N ILE A 40 8.34 1.03 0.16
CA ILE A 40 8.32 2.21 1.03
C ILE A 40 8.67 3.47 0.24
N ALA A 41 9.79 3.45 -0.50
CA ALA A 41 10.25 4.59 -1.28
C ALA A 41 9.19 5.03 -2.30
N VAL A 42 8.59 4.09 -3.04
CA VAL A 42 7.51 4.37 -4.00
C VAL A 42 6.32 5.00 -3.30
N TRP A 43 5.87 4.46 -2.17
CA TRP A 43 4.72 5.00 -1.44
C TRP A 43 4.97 6.38 -0.85
N ILE A 44 6.19 6.67 -0.41
CA ILE A 44 6.58 8.00 0.08
C ILE A 44 6.67 9.01 -1.07
N ILE A 45 7.23 8.63 -2.22
CA ILE A 45 7.46 9.52 -3.37
C ILE A 45 6.17 9.76 -4.17
N ALA A 46 5.31 8.75 -4.31
CA ALA A 46 4.06 8.82 -5.06
C ALA A 46 3.19 10.07 -4.76
N PRO A 47 2.89 10.43 -3.50
CA PRO A 47 2.10 11.63 -3.21
C PRO A 47 2.80 12.93 -3.60
N PHE A 48 4.14 12.99 -3.57
CA PHE A 48 4.87 14.17 -4.05
C PHE A 48 4.75 14.30 -5.57
N VAL A 49 4.98 13.22 -6.32
CA VAL A 49 4.85 13.22 -7.78
C VAL A 49 3.42 13.57 -8.21
N LEU A 50 2.42 12.98 -7.56
CA LEU A 50 1.00 13.26 -7.83
C LEU A 50 0.63 14.71 -7.50
N LYS A 51 1.21 15.31 -6.46
CA LYS A 51 1.03 16.73 -6.15
C LYS A 51 1.55 17.63 -7.26
N THR A 52 2.69 17.27 -7.86
CA THR A 52 3.30 18.04 -8.97
C THR A 52 2.53 17.85 -10.28
N MET A 53 2.06 16.63 -10.58
CA MET A 53 1.34 16.33 -11.83
C MET A 53 -0.12 16.79 -11.83
N PHE A 54 -0.79 16.87 -10.67
CA PHE A 54 -2.19 17.29 -10.57
C PHE A 54 -2.36 18.54 -9.67
N PRO A 55 -1.93 19.73 -10.15
CA PRO A 55 -2.01 20.98 -9.39
C PRO A 55 -3.45 21.52 -9.22
N ALA A 56 -4.45 20.97 -9.92
CA ALA A 56 -5.79 21.54 -10.00
C ALA A 56 -6.53 21.61 -8.65
N LYS A 57 -7.13 22.78 -8.38
CA LYS A 57 -7.84 23.19 -7.16
C LYS A 57 -9.05 22.32 -6.75
N GLY A 58 -9.44 21.32 -7.55
CA GLY A 58 -10.58 20.43 -7.29
C GLY A 58 -10.24 19.11 -6.60
N SER A 59 -8.96 18.81 -6.34
CA SER A 59 -8.54 17.47 -5.88
C SER A 59 -8.22 17.37 -4.39
N ALA A 60 -8.67 18.31 -3.55
CA ALA A 60 -8.43 18.25 -2.09
C ALA A 60 -8.86 16.89 -1.50
N ILE A 61 -9.99 16.35 -1.98
CA ILE A 61 -10.50 15.03 -1.61
C ILE A 61 -9.55 13.92 -2.08
N LEU A 62 -9.11 13.95 -3.33
CA LEU A 62 -8.14 12.98 -3.87
C LEU A 62 -6.82 13.02 -3.08
N ARG A 63 -6.36 14.20 -2.70
CA ARG A 63 -5.14 14.36 -1.88
C ARG A 63 -5.31 13.75 -0.50
N GLN A 64 -6.46 13.94 0.14
CA GLN A 64 -6.75 13.30 1.42
C GLN A 64 -6.83 11.77 1.28
N PHE A 65 -7.47 11.28 0.21
CA PHE A 65 -7.56 9.85 -0.11
C PHE A 65 -6.17 9.24 -0.35
N LEU A 66 -5.35 9.86 -1.20
CA LEU A 66 -3.97 9.47 -1.46
C LEU A 66 -3.13 9.47 -0.17
N ARG A 67 -3.27 10.50 0.68
CA ARG A 67 -2.55 10.55 1.96
C ARG A 67 -2.94 9.40 2.89
N LYS A 68 -4.22 9.03 2.93
CA LYS A 68 -4.68 7.85 3.67
C LYS A 68 -4.06 6.58 3.09
N ILE A 69 -4.17 6.35 1.78
CA ILE A 69 -3.58 5.19 1.11
C ILE A 69 -2.08 5.10 1.38
N THR A 70 -1.33 6.18 1.14
CA THR A 70 0.10 6.22 1.40
C THR A 70 0.42 5.88 2.85
N SER A 71 -0.34 6.39 3.82
CA SER A 71 -0.13 6.06 5.23
C SER A 71 -0.33 4.57 5.53
N TYR A 72 -1.38 3.95 4.97
CA TYR A 72 -1.63 2.51 5.14
C TYR A 72 -0.55 1.66 4.47
N PHE A 73 -0.16 1.98 3.24
CA PHE A 73 0.88 1.22 2.55
C PHE A 73 2.27 1.46 3.15
N ALA A 74 2.57 2.66 3.64
CA ALA A 74 3.82 2.96 4.33
C ALA A 74 3.92 2.17 5.66
N THR A 75 2.86 2.15 6.46
CA THR A 75 2.82 1.36 7.71
C THR A 75 2.90 -0.15 7.44
N ALA A 76 2.20 -0.66 6.43
CA ALA A 76 2.31 -2.06 6.01
C ALA A 76 3.73 -2.40 5.53
N SER A 77 4.36 -1.53 4.77
CA SER A 77 5.72 -1.77 4.27
C SER A 77 6.76 -1.66 5.40
N LEU A 78 6.56 -0.75 6.35
CA LEU A 78 7.38 -0.65 7.58
C LEU A 78 7.26 -1.94 8.42
N LEU A 79 6.05 -2.48 8.57
CA LEU A 79 5.83 -3.79 9.20
C LEU A 79 6.54 -4.90 8.42
N GLY A 80 6.56 -4.85 7.09
CA GLY A 80 7.31 -5.79 6.26
C GLY A 80 8.82 -5.76 6.55
N VAL A 81 9.41 -4.56 6.60
CA VAL A 81 10.83 -4.38 6.98
C VAL A 81 11.10 -4.88 8.39
N PHE A 82 10.20 -4.59 9.33
CA PHE A 82 10.30 -5.07 10.71
C PHE A 82 10.26 -6.60 10.79
N LEU A 83 9.37 -7.28 10.05
CA LEU A 83 9.33 -8.74 10.00
C LEU A 83 10.61 -9.33 9.38
N VAL A 84 11.13 -8.73 8.31
CA VAL A 84 12.42 -9.15 7.73
C VAL A 84 13.56 -8.96 8.72
N TRP A 85 13.55 -7.87 9.52
CA TRP A 85 14.51 -7.65 10.58
C TRP A 85 14.43 -8.71 11.68
N CYS A 86 13.23 -9.04 12.16
CA CYS A 86 13.02 -10.11 13.13
C CYS A 86 13.52 -11.47 12.61
N ARG A 87 13.41 -11.72 11.30
CA ARG A 87 13.96 -12.92 10.67
C ARG A 87 15.48 -12.97 10.71
N ILE A 88 16.17 -11.83 10.54
CA ILE A 88 17.64 -11.74 10.68
C ILE A 88 18.07 -12.03 12.12
N GLN A 89 17.27 -11.59 13.10
CA GLN A 89 17.50 -11.84 14.52
C GLN A 89 17.06 -13.25 14.99
N TYR A 90 16.60 -14.10 14.08
CA TYR A 90 16.11 -15.46 14.37
C TYR A 90 15.03 -15.54 15.46
N ILE A 91 14.15 -14.53 15.55
CA ILE A 91 13.02 -14.56 16.50
C ILE A 91 11.98 -15.57 15.98
N ALA A 92 11.96 -16.76 16.60
CA ALA A 92 11.20 -17.95 16.18
C ALA A 92 9.76 -17.69 15.70
N PHE A 93 8.99 -16.86 16.40
CA PHE A 93 7.58 -16.63 16.07
C PHE A 93 7.40 -15.68 14.86
N PHE A 94 8.24 -14.65 14.75
CA PHE A 94 8.13 -13.62 13.71
C PHE A 94 8.93 -13.95 12.45
N SER A 95 9.81 -14.96 12.49
CA SER A 95 10.61 -15.41 11.35
C SER A 95 9.84 -16.25 10.33
N MET A 96 8.64 -16.73 10.68
CA MET A 96 7.84 -17.60 9.81
C MET A 96 7.44 -16.91 8.50
N ARG A 97 7.45 -17.66 7.40
CA ARG A 97 7.10 -17.15 6.07
C ARG A 97 5.63 -16.75 5.97
N ILE A 98 4.76 -17.39 6.74
CA ILE A 98 3.32 -17.10 6.76
C ILE A 98 3.03 -15.62 7.07
N TRP A 99 3.78 -14.98 7.96
CA TRP A 99 3.57 -13.57 8.31
C TRP A 99 3.84 -12.63 7.13
N LEU A 100 4.91 -12.88 6.38
CA LEU A 100 5.24 -12.11 5.18
C LEU A 100 4.17 -12.31 4.11
N LEU A 101 3.71 -13.55 3.90
CA LEU A 101 2.65 -13.85 2.94
C LEU A 101 1.33 -13.21 3.33
N SER A 102 0.92 -13.31 4.60
CA SER A 102 -0.28 -12.64 5.12
C SER A 102 -0.22 -11.13 4.92
N LEU A 103 0.95 -10.51 5.13
CA LEU A 103 1.14 -9.08 4.91
C LEU A 103 1.01 -8.71 3.42
N VAL A 104 1.61 -9.48 2.51
CA VAL A 104 1.45 -9.28 1.06
C VAL A 104 -0.01 -9.45 0.64
N LEU A 105 -0.69 -10.48 1.14
CA LEU A 105 -2.09 -10.76 0.83
C LEU A 105 -3.01 -9.63 1.35
N LEU A 106 -2.72 -9.09 2.53
CA LEU A 106 -3.39 -7.92 3.09
C LEU A 106 -3.14 -6.66 2.24
N GLN A 107 -1.91 -6.43 1.75
CA GLN A 107 -1.62 -5.31 0.84
C GLN A 107 -2.39 -5.44 -0.48
N ILE A 108 -2.48 -6.64 -1.05
CA ILE A 108 -3.27 -6.90 -2.27
C ILE A 108 -4.76 -6.66 -1.99
N GLY A 109 -5.30 -7.17 -0.89
CA GLY A 109 -6.69 -6.97 -0.50
C GLY A 109 -7.02 -5.48 -0.31
N MET A 110 -6.14 -4.73 0.37
CA MET A 110 -6.28 -3.28 0.54
C MET A 110 -6.19 -2.54 -0.80
N ALA A 111 -5.28 -2.93 -1.69
CA ALA A 111 -5.17 -2.34 -3.03
C ALA A 111 -6.47 -2.53 -3.81
N LEU A 112 -7.03 -3.75 -3.82
CA LEU A 112 -8.30 -4.05 -4.48
C LEU A 112 -9.46 -3.27 -3.86
N TYR A 113 -9.53 -3.18 -2.53
CA TYR A 113 -10.52 -2.37 -1.83
C TYR A 113 -10.46 -0.89 -2.24
N PHE A 114 -9.26 -0.30 -2.29
CA PHE A 114 -9.10 1.09 -2.71
C PHE A 114 -9.40 1.31 -4.19
N ILE A 115 -9.08 0.35 -5.07
CA ILE A 115 -9.47 0.41 -6.48
C ILE A 115 -10.99 0.39 -6.61
N TYR A 116 -11.66 -0.49 -5.87
CA TYR A 116 -13.12 -0.56 -5.81
C TYR A 116 -13.74 0.75 -5.31
N GLU A 117 -13.22 1.29 -4.21
CA GLU A 117 -13.66 2.56 -3.63
C GLU A 117 -13.43 3.73 -4.62
N ALA A 118 -12.26 3.79 -5.26
CA ALA A 118 -11.95 4.81 -6.26
C ALA A 118 -12.82 4.72 -7.52
N ARG A 119 -13.23 3.51 -7.94
CA ARG A 119 -14.07 3.33 -9.13
C ARG A 119 -15.54 3.67 -8.87
N ILE A 120 -16.08 3.32 -7.71
CA ILE A 120 -17.52 3.42 -7.43
C ILE A 120 -17.87 4.66 -6.61
N LEU A 121 -17.07 4.98 -5.60
CA LEU A 121 -17.39 6.05 -4.64
C LEU A 121 -16.99 7.42 -5.22
N TYR A 122 -15.85 7.50 -5.89
CA TYR A 122 -15.34 8.74 -6.46
C TYR A 122 -16.27 9.44 -7.46
N PRO A 123 -16.93 8.76 -8.44
CA PRO A 123 -17.86 9.45 -9.34
C PRO A 123 -19.08 10.04 -8.62
N ARG A 124 -19.57 9.38 -7.56
CA ARG A 124 -20.69 9.87 -6.74
C ARG A 124 -20.29 11.10 -5.93
N PHE A 125 -19.08 11.13 -5.37
CA PHE A 125 -18.58 12.32 -4.67
C PHE A 125 -18.37 13.49 -5.64
N MET A 126 -17.89 13.21 -6.85
CA MET A 126 -17.62 14.26 -7.82
C MET A 126 -18.90 14.92 -8.34
N SER A 127 -20.01 14.17 -8.47
CA SER A 127 -21.30 14.77 -8.84
C SER A 127 -21.86 15.66 -7.73
N MET A 128 -21.79 15.25 -6.46
CA MET A 128 -22.21 16.09 -5.33
C MET A 128 -21.37 17.36 -5.20
N TYR A 129 -20.05 17.25 -5.37
CA TYR A 129 -19.16 18.41 -5.31
C TYR A 129 -19.45 19.42 -6.43
N ARG A 130 -19.73 18.93 -7.66
CA ARG A 130 -20.18 19.79 -8.76
C ARG A 130 -21.50 20.51 -8.43
N GLN A 131 -22.47 19.81 -7.85
CA GLN A 131 -23.73 20.43 -7.42
C GLN A 131 -23.54 21.49 -6.33
N GLN A 132 -22.63 21.26 -5.39
CA GLN A 132 -22.30 22.27 -4.36
C GLN A 132 -21.66 23.51 -4.98
N LEU A 133 -20.69 23.35 -5.88
CA LEU A 133 -20.08 24.46 -6.61
C LEU A 133 -21.09 25.24 -7.45
N GLU A 134 -22.04 24.55 -8.10
CA GLU A 134 -23.14 25.19 -8.83
C GLU A 134 -24.04 25.98 -7.89
N LYS A 135 -24.45 25.42 -6.74
CA LYS A 135 -25.25 26.14 -5.73
C LYS A 135 -24.53 27.36 -5.19
N GLU A 136 -23.23 27.26 -4.88
CA GLU A 136 -22.43 28.40 -4.39
C GLU A 136 -22.30 29.53 -5.42
N LYS A 137 -22.40 29.23 -6.73
CA LYS A 137 -22.39 30.25 -7.78
C LYS A 137 -23.63 31.15 -7.71
N TYR A 138 -24.77 30.61 -7.31
CA TYR A 138 -26.05 31.32 -7.24
C TYR A 138 -26.38 31.88 -5.86
N LEU A 139 -25.64 31.48 -4.81
CA LEU A 139 -25.82 32.03 -3.47
C LEU A 139 -25.07 33.36 -3.32
N PRO A 140 -25.73 34.41 -2.80
CA PRO A 140 -25.07 35.69 -2.57
C PRO A 140 -23.95 35.51 -1.54
N LYS A 141 -22.72 35.80 -1.96
CA LYS A 141 -21.56 35.76 -1.07
C LYS A 141 -21.74 36.84 -0.01
N ARG A 142 -21.93 36.45 1.26
CA ARG A 142 -21.92 37.39 2.39
C ARG A 142 -20.59 38.16 2.35
N LYS A 143 -20.65 39.46 2.05
CA LYS A 143 -19.50 40.34 2.20
C LYS A 143 -19.15 40.39 3.69
N THR A 144 -18.02 39.81 4.06
CA THR A 144 -17.43 40.01 5.37
C THR A 144 -17.09 41.49 5.49
N ARG A 145 -17.86 42.23 6.30
CA ARG A 145 -17.50 43.60 6.70
C ARG A 145 -16.21 43.50 7.52
N LYS A 146 -15.13 44.09 7.01
CA LYS A 146 -13.95 44.44 7.81
C LYS A 146 -14.30 45.63 8.70
#